data_AF-A0A9E5Y8Q4-F1
#
_entry.id   AF-A0A9E5Y8Q4-F1
#
_cell.length_a   1.000
_cell.length_b   1.000
_cell.length_c   1.000
_cell.angle_alpha   90.00
_cell.angle_beta   90.00
_cell.angle_gamma   90.00
#
_symmetry.space_group_name_H-M   'P 1'
#
loop_
_entity.id
_entity.type
_entity.pdbx_description
1 polymer ?
#
loop_
_entity_poly.entity_id
_entity_poly.type
_entity_poly.pdbx_seq_one_letter_code
_entity_poly.pdbx_strand_id
1 'polypeptide(L)' 'MTTREKVTVSLPKEIVSALREEIPRRKRSEFIAETIKKQLKKLKEEALIKAYKEAYTEIKKENQEFDGATGDGIS' A
#
# COMPACT_ATOMS: atom_id res chain seq x y z
N MET A 1 4.13 25.36 -6.88
CA MET A 1 5.57 25.09 -6.77
C MET A 1 5.75 23.65 -6.32
N THR A 2 6.44 22.80 -7.09
CA THR A 2 6.74 21.43 -6.67
C THR A 2 7.92 21.50 -5.71
N THR A 3 7.67 21.34 -4.41
CA THR A 3 8.74 21.24 -3.41
C THR A 3 9.53 19.95 -3.65
N ARG A 4 10.86 20.04 -3.69
CA ARG A 4 11.76 18.89 -3.85
C ARG A 4 12.58 18.77 -2.58
N GLU A 5 12.50 17.62 -1.93
CA GLU A 5 13.35 17.28 -0.80
C GLU A 5 14.50 16.37 -1.26
N LYS A 6 15.70 16.63 -0.74
CA LYS A 6 16.87 15.78 -0.97
C LYS A 6 17.02 14.83 0.20
N VAL A 7 17.02 13.53 -0.10
CA VAL A 7 17.21 12.47 0.90
C VAL A 7 18.50 11.72 0.56
N THR A 8 19.34 11.51 1.57
CA THR A 8 20.54 10.67 1.46
C THR A 8 20.21 9.31 2.04
N VAL A 9 20.41 8.25 1.26
CA VAL A 9 20.13 6.87 1.69
C VAL A 9 21.32 5.97 1.39
N SER A 10 21.57 5.02 2.30
CA SER A 10 22.53 3.94 2.08
C SER A 10 21.82 2.80 1.34
N LEU A 11 22.41 2.32 0.25
CA LEU A 11 21.91 1.20 -0.53
C LEU A 11 23.01 0.14 -0.68
N PRO A 12 22.65 -1.14 -0.80
CA PRO A 12 23.60 -2.20 -1.10
C PRO A 12 24.43 -1.88 -2.34
N LYS A 13 25.73 -2.16 -2.28
CA LYS A 13 26.68 -1.83 -3.35
C LYS A 13 26.29 -2.44 -4.69
N GLU A 14 25.78 -3.67 -4.67
CA GLU A 14 25.30 -4.40 -5.84
C GLU A 14 24.15 -3.65 -6.54
N ILE A 15 23.17 -3.18 -5.76
CA ILE A 15 22.03 -2.40 -6.27
C ILE A 15 22.50 -1.07 -6.87
N VAL A 16 23.46 -0.39 -6.21
CA VAL A 16 24.03 0.85 -6.73
C VAL A 16 24.81 0.60 -8.03
N SER A 17 25.49 -0.54 -8.15
CA SER A 17 26.19 -0.94 -9.37
C SER A 17 25.21 -1.15 -10.53
N ALA A 18 24.17 -1.96 -10.32
CA ALA A 18 23.12 -2.20 -11.30
C ALA A 18 22.43 -0.90 -11.74
N LEU A 19 22.07 -0.02 -10.78
CA LEU A 19 21.52 1.31 -11.08
C LEU A 19 22.47 2.19 -11.91
N ARG A 20 23.78 1.98 -11.78
CA ARG A 20 24.78 2.77 -12.51
C ARG A 20 24.96 2.28 -13.95
N GLU A 21 24.86 0.97 -14.15
CA GLU A 21 25.01 0.27 -15.41
C GLU A 21 23.76 0.42 -16.28
N GLU A 22 22.59 0.12 -15.72
CA GLU A 22 21.32 0.10 -16.46
C GLU A 22 20.73 1.49 -16.71
N ILE A 23 21.01 2.45 -15.81
CA ILE A 23 20.35 3.76 -15.84
C ILE A 23 21.32 4.89 -16.18
N PRO A 24 21.01 5.69 -17.23
CA PRO A 24 21.78 6.86 -17.60
C PRO A 24 22.02 7.82 -16.44
N ARG A 25 23.17 8.49 -16.49
CA ARG A 25 23.52 9.55 -15.55
C ARG A 25 22.42 10.62 -15.54
N ARG A 26 22.09 11.14 -14.35
CA ARG A 26 21.01 12.12 -14.07
C ARG A 26 19.56 11.61 -14.13
N LYS A 27 19.29 10.37 -14.57
CA LYS A 27 17.94 9.76 -14.50
C LYS A 27 17.72 8.82 -13.30
N ARG A 28 18.75 8.58 -12.50
CA ARG A 28 18.69 7.63 -11.37
C ARG A 28 17.72 8.05 -10.28
N SER A 29 17.72 9.33 -9.91
CA SER A 29 16.78 9.85 -8.90
C SER A 29 15.33 9.81 -9.38
N GLU A 30 15.11 10.02 -10.67
CA GLU A 30 13.79 9.91 -11.30
C GLU A 30 13.30 8.46 -11.26
N PHE A 31 14.14 7.51 -11.67
CA PHE A 31 13.82 6.08 -11.60
C PHE A 31 13.51 5.59 -10.17
N ILE A 32 14.32 6.01 -9.19
CA ILE A 32 14.11 5.67 -7.78
C ILE A 32 12.77 6.26 -7.31
N ALA A 33 12.47 7.52 -7.66
CA ALA A 33 11.21 8.17 -7.29
C ALA A 33 10.00 7.46 -7.91
N GLU A 34 10.05 7.09 -9.19
CA GLU A 34 8.98 6.34 -9.84
C GLU A 34 8.76 4.96 -9.20
N THR A 35 9.85 4.26 -8.88
CA THR A 35 9.80 2.94 -8.24
C THR A 35 9.17 3.03 -6.84
N ILE A 36 9.60 4.00 -6.03
CA ILE A 36 9.02 4.27 -4.71
C ILE A 36 7.54 4.64 -4.84
N LYS A 37 7.17 5.50 -5.80
CA LYS A 37 5.77 5.88 -6.05
C LYS A 37 4.91 4.67 -6.40
N LYS A 38 5.39 3.78 -7.27
CA LYS A 38 4.70 2.53 -7.62
C LYS A 38 4.53 1.62 -6.40
N GLN A 39 5.58 1.46 -5.59
CA GLN A 39 5.55 0.62 -4.40
C GLN A 39 4.60 1.18 -3.33
N LEU A 40 4.64 2.50 -3.08
CA LEU A 40 3.72 3.15 -2.15
C LEU A 40 2.26 3.04 -2.60
N LYS A 41 2.00 3.13 -3.91
CA LYS A 41 0.65 2.92 -4.45
C LYS A 41 0.16 1.50 -4.16
N LYS A 42 0.99 0.47 -4.42
CA LYS A 42 0.67 -0.92 -4.12
C LYS A 42 0.39 -1.14 -2.63
N LEU A 43 1.25 -0.62 -1.75
CA LEU A 43 1.06 -0.73 -0.29
C LEU A 43 -0.25 -0.08 0.17
N LYS A 44 -0.62 1.07 -0.41
CA LYS A 44 -1.92 1.71 -0.12
C LYS A 44 -3.10 0.89 -0.61
N GLU A 45 -3.01 0.32 -1.81
CA GLU A 45 -4.05 -0.56 -2.35
C GLU A 45 -4.21 -1.81 -1.49
N GLU A 46 -3.11 -2.45 -1.07
CA GLU A 46 -3.12 -3.60 -0.17
C GLU A 46 -3.71 -3.26 1.21
N ALA A 47 -3.32 -2.11 1.79
CA ALA A 47 -3.88 -1.65 3.06
C ALA A 47 -5.38 -1.34 2.94
N LEU A 48 -5.81 -0.75 1.82
CA LEU A 48 -7.23 -0.48 1.56
C LEU A 48 -8.02 -1.78 1.40
N ILE A 49 -7.50 -2.76 0.65
CA ILE A 49 -8.11 -4.10 0.50
C ILE A 49 -8.24 -4.78 1.85
N LYS A 50 -7.21 -4.68 2.71
CA LYS A 50 -7.23 -5.25 4.05
C LYS A 50 -8.31 -4.58 4.92
N ALA A 51 -8.36 -3.25 4.92
CA ALA A 51 -9.38 -2.49 5.67
C ALA A 51 -10.81 -2.79 5.19
N TYR A 52 -11.04 -2.92 3.88
CA TYR A 52 -12.34 -3.34 3.35
C TYR A 52 -12.72 -4.76 3.77
N LYS A 53 -11.77 -5.70 3.75
CA LYS A 53 -12.03 -7.07 4.21
C LYS A 53 -12.36 -7.11 5.70
N GLU A 54 -11.63 -6.36 6.52
CA GLU A 54 -11.89 -6.25 7.96
C GLU A 54 -13.28 -5.65 8.23
N ALA A 55 -13.65 -4.55 7.55
CA ALA A 55 -14.98 -3.96 7.64
C ALA A 55 -16.10 -4.94 7.22
N TYR A 56 -15.91 -5.69 6.12
CA TYR A 56 -16.88 -6.70 5.70
C TYR A 56 -16.99 -7.89 6.67
N THR A 57 -15.89 -8.28 7.33
CA THR A 57 -15.95 -9.33 8.36
C THR A 57 -16.66 -8.88 9.63
N GLU A 58 -16.56 -7.59 10.00
CA GLU A 58 -17.32 -7.03 11.11
C GLU A 58 -18.81 -6.92 10.78
N ILE A 59 -19.17 -6.39 9.59
CA ILE A 59 -20.57 -6.34 9.11
C ILE A 59 -21.19 -7.74 9.05
N LYS A 60 -20.43 -8.77 8.62
CA LYS A 60 -20.94 -10.14 8.56
C LYS A 60 -21.18 -10.75 9.95
N LYS A 61 -20.32 -10.47 10.93
CA LYS A 61 -20.52 -10.89 12.33
C LYS A 61 -21.74 -10.21 12.94
N GLU A 62 -21.86 -8.91 12.75
CA GLU A 62 -22.97 -8.11 13.24
C GLU A 62 -24.31 -8.61 12.67
N ASN A 63 -24.39 -8.84 11.36
CA ASN A 63 -25.59 -9.41 10.73
C ASN A 63 -25.92 -10.83 11.24
N GLN A 64 -24.91 -11.65 11.57
CA GLN A 64 -25.14 -12.99 12.14
C GLN A 64 -25.68 -12.93 13.58
N GLU A 65 -25.33 -11.90 14.34
CA GLU A 65 -25.84 -11.63 15.69
C GLU A 65 -27.29 -11.12 15.65
N PHE A 66 -27.62 -10.27 14.67
CA PHE A 66 -28.99 -9.74 14.49
C PHE A 66 -29.97 -10.76 13.89
N ASP A 67 -29.54 -11.67 13.00
CA ASP A 67 -30.39 -12.77 12.49
C ASP A 67 -30.79 -13.76 13.60
N GLY A 68 -29.97 -13.91 14.65
CA GLY A 68 -30.27 -14.73 15.82
C GLY A 68 -31.35 -14.13 16.74
N ALA A 69 -31.54 -12.81 16.72
CA ALA A 69 -32.49 -12.10 17.58
C ALA A 69 -33.87 -11.86 16.93
N THR A 70 -34.00 -12.11 15.62
CA THR A 70 -35.24 -11.80 14.87
C THR A 70 -36.27 -12.94 14.94
N GLY A 71 -35.92 -14.10 15.51
CA GLY A 71 -36.80 -15.26 15.65
C GLY A 71 -37.73 -15.26 16.87
N ASP A 72 -37.61 -14.30 17.79
CA ASP A 72 -38.20 -14.42 19.14
C ASP A 72 -39.52 -13.64 19.33
N GLY A 73 -40.22 -13.27 18.25
CA GLY A 73 -41.36 -12.35 18.34
C GLY A 73 -42.48 -12.48 17.32
N ILE A 74 -42.59 -13.60 16.60
CA ILE A 74 -43.76 -13.87 15.74
C ILE A 74 -44.47 -15.12 16.27
N SER A 75 -45.47 -14.89 17.11
CA SER A 75 -46.51 -15.86 17.52
C SER A 75 -47.86 -15.19 17.39
#